data_AF-A0A956XW28-F1
#
_entry.id   AF-A0A956XW28-F1
#
_cell.length_a   1.000
_cell.length_b   1.000
_cell.length_c   1.000
_cell.angle_alpha   90.00
_cell.angle_beta   90.00
_cell.angle_gamma   90.00
#
_symmetry.space_group_name_H-M   'P 1'
#
loop_
_entity.id
_entity.type
_entity.pdbx_description
1 polymer ?
#
loop_
_entity_poly.entity_id
_entity_poly.type
_entity_poly.pdbx_seq_one_letter_code
_entity_poly.pdbx_strand_id
1 'polypeptide(L)'
;MSSYQPKPEHKFTFGLWTVGNTGGDPFGHSTRKPISPVEIVHMLAEVGAWGVNFHDNDLVPIDATAAQRDQIVSDFKKALDETGMVVPMATTDLFKHPAFKDGAFTSNDPKVRAYAIQKTMKAIDLGVELGATTYVFWGGREGTETDSSKNPLDAIKWFKEALNFLSEYVIDQ
;
A
#
# COMPACT_ATOMS: atom_id res chain seq x y z
N MET A 1 -35.27 -15.11 -10.71
CA MET A 1 -34.55 -14.07 -9.95
C MET A 1 -33.09 -14.14 -10.36
N SER A 2 -32.47 -13.00 -10.70
CA SER A 2 -31.04 -12.96 -11.00
C SER A 2 -30.24 -13.30 -9.72
N SER A 3 -29.27 -14.20 -9.84
CA SER A 3 -28.36 -14.55 -8.74
C SER A 3 -27.35 -13.40 -8.54
N TYR A 4 -27.26 -12.84 -7.33
CA TYR A 4 -26.29 -11.79 -6.99
C TYR A 4 -24.91 -12.34 -6.61
N GLN A 5 -24.55 -13.54 -7.08
CA GLN A 5 -23.28 -14.15 -6.74
C GLN A 5 -22.12 -13.45 -7.46
N PRO A 6 -21.06 -13.03 -6.74
CA PRO A 6 -19.90 -12.40 -7.35
C PRO A 6 -19.15 -13.37 -8.26
N LYS A 7 -18.51 -12.83 -9.28
CA LYS A 7 -17.72 -13.57 -10.25
C LYS A 7 -16.44 -12.79 -10.55
N PRO A 8 -15.35 -13.47 -10.95
CA PRO A 8 -14.11 -12.81 -11.33
C PRO A 8 -14.28 -11.73 -12.41
N GLU A 9 -15.19 -11.92 -13.37
CA GLU A 9 -15.50 -10.95 -14.44
C GLU A 9 -16.05 -9.60 -13.93
N HIS A 10 -16.57 -9.55 -12.69
CA HIS A 10 -17.01 -8.31 -12.04
C HIS A 10 -15.85 -7.50 -11.44
N LYS A 11 -14.66 -8.10 -11.32
CA LYS A 11 -13.43 -7.44 -10.86
C LYS A 11 -13.52 -6.80 -9.47
N PHE A 12 -14.25 -7.41 -8.54
CA PHE A 12 -14.23 -6.97 -7.14
C PHE A 12 -12.87 -7.24 -6.52
N THR A 13 -12.30 -6.21 -5.86
CA THR A 13 -10.99 -6.32 -5.18
C THR A 13 -11.07 -5.74 -3.78
N PHE A 14 -10.21 -6.22 -2.89
CA PHE A 14 -10.13 -5.74 -1.51
C PHE A 14 -8.68 -5.44 -1.14
N GLY A 15 -8.44 -4.39 -0.37
CA GLY A 15 -7.12 -4.16 0.21
C GLY A 15 -6.87 -5.14 1.36
N LEU A 16 -5.63 -5.61 1.55
CA LEU A 16 -5.26 -6.39 2.74
C LEU A 16 -5.69 -5.67 4.03
N TRP A 17 -5.51 -4.35 4.06
CA TRP A 17 -5.90 -3.50 5.19
C TRP A 17 -7.41 -3.39 5.43
N THR A 18 -8.27 -3.80 4.49
CA THR A 18 -9.73 -3.67 4.68
C THR A 18 -10.27 -4.79 5.56
N VAL A 19 -10.15 -6.03 5.09
CA VAL A 19 -10.58 -7.21 5.86
C VAL A 19 -9.61 -7.55 6.99
N GLY A 20 -8.33 -7.18 6.83
CA GLY A 20 -7.30 -7.30 7.87
C GLY A 20 -7.36 -6.21 8.95
N ASN A 21 -8.30 -5.25 8.88
CA ASN A 21 -8.41 -4.21 9.90
C ASN A 21 -8.79 -4.82 11.27
N THR A 22 -7.93 -4.64 12.27
CA THR A 22 -8.13 -5.19 13.62
C THR A 22 -9.16 -4.39 14.45
N GLY A 23 -9.62 -3.26 13.94
CA GLY A 23 -10.72 -2.48 14.53
C GLY A 23 -10.31 -1.52 15.65
N GLY A 24 -9.01 -1.25 15.80
CA GLY A 24 -8.56 -0.16 16.66
C GLY A 24 -8.92 1.20 16.05
N ASP A 25 -9.18 2.17 16.92
CA ASP A 25 -9.54 3.54 16.56
C ASP A 25 -8.94 4.53 17.57
N PRO A 26 -9.12 5.85 17.43
CA PRO A 26 -8.55 6.83 18.37
C PRO A 26 -9.01 6.71 19.83
N PHE A 27 -10.07 5.96 20.12
CA PHE A 27 -10.70 5.82 21.43
C PHE A 27 -10.75 4.38 21.96
N GLY A 28 -10.32 3.39 21.16
CA GLY A 28 -10.41 1.97 21.51
C GLY A 28 -9.28 1.13 20.95
N HIS A 29 -8.86 0.13 21.72
CA HIS A 29 -7.88 -0.87 21.27
C HIS A 29 -8.49 -1.84 20.24
N SER A 30 -7.61 -2.60 19.57
CA SER A 30 -8.02 -3.62 18.60
C SER A 30 -8.99 -4.64 19.21
N THR A 31 -10.04 -4.99 18.46
CA THR A 31 -11.06 -5.95 18.90
C THR A 31 -11.00 -7.28 18.14
N ARG A 32 -10.19 -7.35 17.07
CA ARG A 32 -9.96 -8.55 16.26
C ARG A 32 -8.47 -8.92 16.24
N LYS A 33 -8.19 -10.21 16.08
CA LYS A 33 -6.82 -10.69 15.85
C LYS A 33 -6.35 -10.30 14.44
N PRO A 34 -5.06 -10.02 14.24
CA PRO A 34 -4.49 -9.91 12.91
C PRO A 34 -4.71 -11.21 12.11
N ILE A 35 -4.97 -11.06 10.81
CA ILE A 35 -5.11 -12.17 9.86
C ILE A 35 -3.93 -12.06 8.89
N SER A 36 -3.29 -13.18 8.55
CA SER A 36 -2.15 -13.16 7.64
C SER A 36 -2.56 -12.79 6.21
N PRO A 37 -1.69 -12.16 5.40
CA PRO A 37 -1.98 -11.89 3.99
C PRO A 37 -2.36 -13.14 3.18
N VAL A 38 -1.72 -14.27 3.45
CA VAL A 38 -2.02 -15.57 2.81
C VAL A 38 -3.45 -16.03 3.15
N GLU A 39 -3.83 -15.98 4.42
CA GLU A 39 -5.17 -16.36 4.86
C GLU A 39 -6.23 -15.42 4.26
N ILE A 40 -5.96 -14.11 4.19
CA ILE A 40 -6.84 -13.14 3.54
C ILE A 40 -7.07 -13.48 2.06
N VAL A 41 -6.03 -13.88 1.32
CA VAL A 41 -6.15 -14.28 -0.09
C VAL A 41 -7.10 -15.47 -0.23
N HIS A 42 -6.92 -16.53 0.53
CA HIS A 42 -7.83 -17.69 0.47
C HIS A 42 -9.27 -17.32 0.85
N MET A 43 -9.47 -16.55 1.92
CA MET A 43 -10.81 -16.10 2.34
C MET A 43 -11.51 -15.25 1.26
N LEU A 44 -10.78 -14.34 0.62
CA LEU A 44 -11.33 -13.49 -0.44
C LEU A 44 -11.68 -14.30 -1.70
N ALA A 45 -10.85 -15.28 -2.05
CA ALA A 45 -11.11 -16.18 -3.16
C ALA A 45 -12.38 -17.01 -2.95
N GLU A 46 -12.57 -17.55 -1.73
CA GLU A 46 -13.76 -18.33 -1.36
C GLU A 46 -15.08 -17.54 -1.55
N VAL A 47 -15.05 -16.22 -1.34
CA VAL A 47 -16.22 -15.34 -1.51
C VAL A 47 -16.30 -14.70 -2.90
N GLY A 48 -15.46 -15.14 -3.85
CA GLY A 48 -15.55 -14.74 -5.26
C GLY A 48 -14.91 -13.40 -5.61
N ALA A 49 -13.98 -12.89 -4.77
CA ALA A 49 -13.17 -11.74 -5.14
C ALA A 49 -12.24 -12.07 -6.32
N TRP A 50 -11.96 -11.08 -7.16
CA TRP A 50 -11.05 -11.22 -8.30
C TRP A 50 -9.60 -10.93 -7.92
N GLY A 51 -9.37 -10.00 -6.99
CA GLY A 51 -8.03 -9.58 -6.65
C GLY A 51 -7.89 -8.92 -5.29
N VAL A 52 -6.64 -8.70 -4.90
CA VAL A 52 -6.24 -8.11 -3.63
C VAL A 52 -5.27 -6.97 -3.86
N ASN A 53 -5.32 -5.94 -3.03
CA ASN A 53 -4.42 -4.78 -3.09
C ASN A 53 -3.62 -4.68 -1.78
N PHE A 54 -2.45 -4.04 -1.79
CA PHE A 54 -1.66 -3.90 -0.56
C PHE A 54 -0.92 -2.56 -0.48
N HIS A 55 -0.71 -2.06 0.74
CA HIS A 55 0.46 -1.23 1.03
C HIS A 55 1.67 -2.14 1.22
N ASP A 56 2.85 -1.66 0.87
CA ASP A 56 4.11 -2.38 1.12
C ASP A 56 4.18 -2.97 2.54
N ASN A 57 3.82 -2.18 3.56
CA ASN A 57 3.84 -2.63 4.96
C ASN A 57 2.62 -3.44 5.43
N ASP A 58 1.59 -3.62 4.59
CA ASP A 58 0.56 -4.62 4.88
C ASP A 58 1.05 -6.04 4.54
N LEU A 59 1.95 -6.15 3.56
CA LEU A 59 2.54 -7.41 3.14
C LEU A 59 3.88 -7.67 3.84
N VAL A 60 4.84 -6.76 3.72
CA VAL A 60 6.20 -6.90 4.24
C VAL A 60 6.43 -5.93 5.41
N PRO A 61 6.66 -6.42 6.64
CA PRO A 61 6.98 -5.57 7.78
C PRO A 61 8.19 -4.65 7.51
N ILE A 62 8.14 -3.43 8.03
CA ILE A 62 9.18 -2.40 7.76
C ILE A 62 10.57 -2.81 8.25
N ASP A 63 10.62 -3.67 9.25
CA ASP A 63 11.81 -4.21 9.91
C ASP A 63 12.19 -5.62 9.43
N ALA A 64 11.49 -6.16 8.43
CA ALA A 64 11.83 -7.43 7.83
C ALA A 64 13.24 -7.39 7.21
N THR A 65 14.04 -8.39 7.52
CA THR A 65 15.28 -8.67 6.79
C THR A 65 14.98 -9.04 5.35
N ALA A 66 15.97 -8.95 4.45
CA ALA A 66 15.81 -9.37 3.06
C ALA A 66 15.31 -10.82 2.93
N ALA A 67 15.86 -11.74 3.72
CA ALA A 67 15.44 -13.14 3.72
C ALA A 67 13.98 -13.32 4.20
N GLN A 68 13.55 -12.57 5.21
CA GLN A 68 12.15 -12.59 5.67
C GLN A 68 11.21 -12.02 4.60
N ARG A 69 11.60 -10.90 3.96
CA ARG A 69 10.86 -10.30 2.86
C ARG A 69 10.67 -11.32 1.73
N ASP A 70 11.73 -11.99 1.31
CA ASP A 70 11.66 -12.93 0.18
C ASP A 70 10.77 -14.14 0.50
N GLN A 71 10.85 -14.66 1.73
CA GLN A 71 9.96 -15.73 2.18
C GLN A 71 8.49 -15.28 2.18
N ILE A 72 8.19 -14.12 2.75
CA ILE A 72 6.82 -13.56 2.80
C ILE A 72 6.25 -13.38 1.39
N VAL A 73 7.02 -12.81 0.48
CA VAL A 73 6.58 -12.58 -0.90
C VAL A 73 6.41 -13.90 -1.65
N SER A 74 7.28 -14.88 -1.43
CA SER A 74 7.14 -16.24 -1.99
C SER A 74 5.86 -16.92 -1.52
N ASP A 75 5.56 -16.86 -0.22
CA ASP A 75 4.35 -17.47 0.34
C ASP A 75 3.08 -16.77 -0.17
N PHE A 76 3.12 -15.45 -0.30
CA PHE A 76 2.02 -14.68 -0.87
C PHE A 76 1.78 -15.00 -2.35
N LYS A 77 2.84 -15.08 -3.16
CA LYS A 77 2.75 -15.51 -4.57
C LYS A 77 2.13 -16.89 -4.70
N LYS A 78 2.56 -17.84 -3.87
CA LYS A 78 1.98 -19.18 -3.86
C LYS A 78 0.48 -19.16 -3.57
N ALA A 79 0.01 -18.34 -2.62
CA ALA A 79 -1.41 -18.20 -2.33
C ALA A 79 -2.19 -17.58 -3.51
N LEU A 80 -1.62 -16.61 -4.21
CA LEU A 80 -2.20 -16.04 -5.43
C LEU A 80 -2.32 -17.10 -6.53
N ASP A 81 -1.27 -17.89 -6.75
CA ASP A 81 -1.26 -18.96 -7.76
C ASP A 81 -2.29 -20.06 -7.45
N GLU A 82 -2.41 -20.47 -6.18
CA GLU A 82 -3.36 -21.50 -5.74
C GLU A 82 -4.83 -21.05 -5.87
N THR A 83 -5.10 -19.75 -5.75
CA THR A 83 -6.46 -19.19 -5.79
C THR A 83 -6.85 -18.59 -7.13
N GLY A 84 -5.87 -18.28 -7.99
CA GLY A 84 -6.07 -17.51 -9.22
C GLY A 84 -6.40 -16.04 -8.98
N MET A 85 -6.24 -15.53 -7.75
CA MET A 85 -6.39 -14.10 -7.46
C MET A 85 -5.23 -13.31 -8.05
N VAL A 86 -5.53 -12.07 -8.46
CA VAL A 86 -4.51 -11.15 -8.97
C VAL A 86 -4.23 -10.01 -8.00
N VAL A 87 -3.11 -9.32 -8.20
CA VAL A 87 -2.85 -8.02 -7.59
C VAL A 87 -3.00 -6.95 -8.66
N PRO A 88 -4.12 -6.21 -8.75
CA PRO A 88 -4.27 -5.17 -9.75
C PRO A 88 -3.65 -3.84 -9.32
N MET A 89 -3.55 -3.60 -8.01
CA MET A 89 -3.06 -2.34 -7.46
C MET A 89 -2.16 -2.54 -6.23
N ALA A 90 -1.10 -1.72 -6.16
CA ALA A 90 -0.24 -1.58 -4.99
C ALA A 90 -0.09 -0.10 -4.61
N THR A 91 0.33 0.16 -3.37
CA THR A 91 0.56 1.51 -2.83
C THR A 91 1.65 1.49 -1.76
N THR A 92 2.14 2.66 -1.33
CA THR A 92 3.11 2.79 -0.24
C THR A 92 2.43 3.26 1.04
N ASP A 93 2.75 2.64 2.18
CA ASP A 93 2.42 3.22 3.49
C ASP A 93 3.38 4.38 3.81
N LEU A 94 2.91 5.60 3.60
CA LEU A 94 3.61 6.85 3.91
C LEU A 94 2.94 7.62 5.06
N PHE A 95 2.25 6.93 5.97
CA PHE A 95 1.42 7.60 6.98
C PHE A 95 1.44 6.98 8.38
N LYS A 96 1.74 5.69 8.53
CA LYS A 96 1.77 5.05 9.87
C LYS A 96 3.05 5.35 10.64
N HIS A 97 4.22 5.31 9.99
CA HIS A 97 5.49 5.50 10.68
C HIS A 97 5.66 6.97 11.15
N PRO A 98 6.13 7.23 12.39
CA PRO A 98 6.25 8.59 12.94
C PRO A 98 7.14 9.56 12.16
N ALA A 99 8.04 9.04 11.32
CA ALA A 99 8.85 9.86 10.42
C ALA A 99 7.99 10.70 9.47
N PHE A 100 6.81 10.21 9.07
CA PHE A 100 5.91 10.86 8.13
C PHE A 100 4.86 11.77 8.80
N LYS A 101 5.05 12.11 10.08
CA LYS A 101 4.08 12.90 10.86
C LYS A 101 3.73 14.28 10.28
N ASP A 102 4.63 14.86 9.46
CA ASP A 102 4.48 16.18 8.80
C ASP A 102 4.42 16.02 7.26
N GLY A 103 3.93 14.87 6.80
CA GLY A 103 3.98 14.50 5.38
C GLY A 103 5.21 13.68 5.05
N ALA A 104 5.15 13.05 3.88
CA ALA A 104 6.21 12.24 3.32
C ALA A 104 6.82 13.00 2.13
N PHE A 105 6.10 13.15 1.03
CA PHE A 105 6.59 13.92 -0.13
C PHE A 105 6.60 15.43 0.12
N THR A 106 5.79 15.93 1.05
CA THR A 106 5.72 17.35 1.39
C THR A 106 6.24 17.67 2.79
N SER A 107 7.00 16.74 3.39
CA SER A 107 7.65 16.97 4.68
C SER A 107 8.52 18.22 4.63
N ASN A 108 8.50 19.02 5.70
CA ASN A 108 9.43 20.15 5.83
C ASN A 108 10.88 19.67 5.92
N ASP A 109 11.12 18.44 6.39
CA ASP A 109 12.45 17.83 6.44
C ASP A 109 12.80 17.18 5.08
N PRO A 110 13.82 17.67 4.36
CA PRO A 110 14.24 17.10 3.08
C PRO A 110 14.72 15.64 3.19
N LYS A 111 15.22 15.20 4.35
CA LYS A 111 15.64 13.80 4.55
C LYS A 111 14.43 12.86 4.58
N VAL A 112 13.31 13.32 5.14
CA VAL A 112 12.05 12.57 5.13
C VAL A 112 11.49 12.47 3.71
N ARG A 113 11.57 13.55 2.92
CA ARG A 113 11.18 13.51 1.50
C ARG A 113 12.01 12.52 0.69
N ALA A 114 13.33 12.52 0.87
CA ALA A 114 14.21 11.56 0.21
C ALA A 114 13.91 10.11 0.63
N TYR A 115 13.64 9.88 1.92
CA TYR A 115 13.23 8.57 2.42
C TYR A 115 11.90 8.10 1.81
N ALA A 116 10.91 8.99 1.71
CA ALA A 116 9.62 8.70 1.09
C ALA A 116 9.78 8.23 -0.36
N ILE A 117 10.59 8.93 -1.17
CA ILE A 117 10.88 8.55 -2.56
C ILE A 117 11.52 7.15 -2.61
N GLN A 118 12.58 6.92 -1.82
CA GLN A 118 13.26 5.61 -1.79
C GLN A 118 12.30 4.47 -1.39
N LYS A 119 11.46 4.71 -0.36
CA LYS A 119 10.48 3.72 0.10
C LYS A 119 9.46 3.40 -0.99
N THR A 120 8.97 4.43 -1.69
CA THR A 120 8.03 4.25 -2.79
C THR A 120 8.64 3.53 -4.00
N MET A 121 9.90 3.79 -4.36
CA MET A 121 10.58 3.03 -5.43
C MET A 121 10.56 1.52 -5.14
N LYS A 122 10.99 1.12 -3.93
CA LYS A 122 10.98 -0.30 -3.52
C LYS A 122 9.57 -0.91 -3.51
N ALA A 123 8.59 -0.12 -3.11
CA ALA A 123 7.20 -0.54 -3.09
C ALA A 123 6.59 -0.65 -4.50
N ILE A 124 7.02 0.18 -5.45
CA ILE A 124 6.71 0.05 -6.89
C ILE A 124 7.29 -1.26 -7.41
N ASP A 125 8.56 -1.55 -7.15
CA ASP A 125 9.20 -2.79 -7.60
C ASP A 125 8.48 -4.03 -7.08
N LEU A 126 8.07 -4.02 -5.81
CA LEU A 126 7.25 -5.09 -5.23
C LEU A 126 5.87 -5.21 -5.90
N GLY A 127 5.24 -4.07 -6.23
CA GLY A 127 4.00 -4.04 -6.98
C GLY A 127 4.14 -4.68 -8.36
N VAL A 128 5.19 -4.30 -9.10
CA VAL A 128 5.53 -4.87 -10.42
C VAL A 128 5.81 -6.37 -10.31
N GLU A 129 6.59 -6.79 -9.32
CA GLU A 129 6.90 -8.20 -9.04
C GLU A 129 5.64 -9.06 -8.83
N LEU A 130 4.56 -8.46 -8.29
CA LEU A 130 3.28 -9.12 -8.02
C LEU A 130 2.23 -8.87 -9.13
N GLY A 131 2.59 -8.19 -10.21
CA GLY A 131 1.73 -7.97 -11.37
C GLY A 131 0.76 -6.79 -11.25
N ALA A 132 0.99 -5.87 -10.30
CA ALA A 132 0.20 -4.65 -10.20
C ALA A 132 0.36 -3.78 -11.44
N THR A 133 -0.77 -3.33 -12.00
CA THR A 133 -0.81 -2.46 -13.19
C THR A 133 -1.18 -1.03 -12.84
N THR A 134 -1.61 -0.80 -11.60
CA THR A 134 -1.93 0.52 -11.06
C THR A 134 -1.14 0.74 -9.78
N TYR A 135 -0.52 1.92 -9.65
CA TYR A 135 0.11 2.35 -8.40
C TYR A 135 -0.66 3.53 -7.83
N VAL A 136 -1.19 3.39 -6.61
CA VAL A 136 -1.97 4.44 -5.96
C VAL A 136 -1.09 5.30 -5.08
N PHE A 137 -1.37 6.60 -5.08
CA PHE A 137 -0.75 7.59 -4.21
C PHE A 137 -1.80 8.23 -3.32
N TRP A 138 -1.80 7.87 -2.03
CA TRP A 138 -2.63 8.54 -1.03
C TRP A 138 -1.77 9.37 -0.08
N GLY A 139 -1.80 10.68 -0.27
CA GLY A 139 -1.07 11.65 0.56
C GLY A 139 -1.73 11.93 1.91
N GLY A 140 -2.02 10.91 2.71
CA GLY A 140 -2.79 11.06 3.96
C GLY A 140 -2.13 11.94 5.04
N ARG A 141 -0.82 12.18 4.94
CA ARG A 141 -0.06 13.09 5.83
C ARG A 141 0.37 14.39 5.15
N GLU A 142 0.10 14.55 3.86
CA GLU A 142 0.50 15.72 3.09
C GLU A 142 -0.51 16.84 3.37
N GLY A 143 -0.18 17.73 4.31
CA GLY A 143 -1.12 18.74 4.75
C GLY A 143 -0.60 19.59 5.91
N THR A 144 -1.53 20.21 6.62
CA THR A 144 -1.25 21.02 7.80
C THR A 144 -2.49 21.16 8.68
N GLU A 145 -2.29 21.27 9.99
CA GLU A 145 -3.30 21.72 10.95
C GLU A 145 -3.28 23.24 11.19
N THR A 146 -2.27 23.97 10.69
CA THR A 146 -2.10 25.42 10.89
C THR A 146 -1.40 26.07 9.70
N ASP A 147 -2.00 27.13 9.14
CA ASP A 147 -1.54 27.77 7.89
C ASP A 147 -0.05 28.19 7.88
N SER A 148 0.52 28.54 9.02
CA SER A 148 1.92 28.99 9.13
C SER A 148 2.96 27.87 9.11
N SER A 149 2.58 26.60 9.25
CA SER A 149 3.53 25.48 9.35
C SER A 149 3.96 24.92 7.99
N LYS A 150 3.22 25.22 6.91
CA LYS A 150 3.47 24.67 5.57
C LYS A 150 3.18 25.70 4.50
N ASN A 151 4.19 26.06 3.71
CA ASN A 151 3.98 26.86 2.51
C ASN A 151 3.35 25.97 1.42
N PRO A 152 2.10 26.23 0.97
CA PRO A 152 1.45 25.40 -0.03
C PRO A 152 2.17 25.45 -1.40
N LEU A 153 2.83 26.57 -1.72
CA LEU A 153 3.57 26.68 -2.98
C LEU A 153 4.79 25.75 -3.02
N ASP A 154 5.48 25.60 -1.89
CA ASP A 154 6.65 24.73 -1.82
C ASP A 154 6.23 23.27 -1.68
N ALA A 155 5.19 22.98 -0.89
CA ALA A 155 4.62 21.64 -0.78
C ALA A 155 4.17 21.08 -2.14
N ILE A 156 3.47 21.88 -2.95
CA ILE A 156 3.04 21.46 -4.30
C ILE A 156 4.24 21.23 -5.23
N LYS A 157 5.29 22.05 -5.15
CA LYS A 157 6.52 21.83 -5.92
C LYS A 157 7.17 20.50 -5.55
N TRP A 158 7.35 20.22 -4.26
CA TRP A 158 7.95 18.97 -3.80
C TRP A 158 7.10 17.75 -4.17
N PHE A 159 5.78 17.85 -4.08
CA PHE A 159 4.89 16.77 -4.51
C PHE A 159 5.05 16.50 -6.01
N LYS A 160 5.08 17.56 -6.83
CA LYS A 160 5.32 17.44 -8.27
C LYS A 160 6.68 16.81 -8.56
N GLU A 161 7.74 17.26 -7.89
CA GLU A 161 9.09 16.70 -8.05
C GLU A 161 9.12 15.20 -7.73
N ALA A 162 8.47 14.78 -6.63
CA ALA A 162 8.39 13.37 -6.25
C ALA A 162 7.64 12.54 -7.31
N LEU A 163 6.47 12.99 -7.78
CA LEU A 163 5.70 12.26 -8.79
C LEU A 163 6.43 12.19 -10.14
N ASN A 164 7.06 13.28 -10.58
CA ASN A 164 7.86 13.29 -11.80
C ASN A 164 9.00 12.29 -11.70
N PHE A 165 9.78 12.34 -10.61
CA PHE A 165 10.89 11.42 -10.39
C PHE A 165 10.44 9.96 -10.38
N LEU A 166 9.36 9.63 -9.67
CA LEU A 166 8.83 8.26 -9.61
C LEU A 166 8.26 7.79 -10.95
N SER A 167 7.69 8.71 -11.75
CA SER A 167 7.22 8.39 -13.10
C SER A 167 8.40 8.12 -14.04
N GLU A 168 9.44 8.95 -14.00
CA GLU A 168 10.69 8.74 -14.75
C GLU A 168 11.35 7.42 -14.35
N TYR A 169 11.42 7.12 -13.04
CA TYR A 169 11.91 5.84 -12.53
C TYR A 169 11.18 4.64 -13.15
N VAL A 170 9.86 4.70 -13.29
CA VAL A 170 9.06 3.62 -13.91
C VAL A 170 9.28 3.54 -15.42
N ILE A 171 9.46 4.67 -16.11
CA ILE A 171 9.69 4.72 -17.55
C ILE A 171 11.06 4.12 -17.92
N ASP A 172 12.06 4.26 -17.05
CA ASP A 172 13.43 3.82 -17.28
C ASP A 172 13.66 2.30 -17.07
N GLN A 173 12.66 1.55 -16.60
CA GLN A 173 12.71 0.10 -16.35
C GLN A 173 12.33 -0.71 -17.60
#